data_AF-A0A3B3ZSH9-F1
#
_entry.id   AF-A0A3B3ZSH9-F1
#
_cell.length_a   1.000
_cell.length_b   1.000
_cell.length_c   1.000
_cell.angle_alpha   90.00
_cell.angle_beta   90.00
_cell.angle_gamma   90.00
#
_symmetry.space_group_name_H-M   'P 1'
#
loop_
_entity.id
_entity.type
_entity.pdbx_description
1 polymer ?
#
loop_
_entity_poly.entity_id
_entity_poly.type
_entity_poly.pdbx_seq_one_letter_code
_entity_poly.pdbx_strand_id
1 'polypeptide(L)'
;MTVEEFVYKTLELLLEEREAEIQETRLWQESVSLKELQSKGVCLLKLQVGSQSTGLYGRTVVIFEPRKHYGVAALPSNSFSPGNSKQMLHNKSCT
;
A
#
# COMPACT_ATOMS: atom_id res chain seq x y z
N MET A 1 2.06 -28.95 26.18
CA MET A 1 1.67 -27.60 25.73
C MET A 1 1.40 -26.72 26.92
N THR A 2 2.45 -26.12 27.44
CA THR A 2 2.35 -24.96 28.32
C THR A 2 2.01 -23.72 27.48
N VAL A 3 1.50 -22.67 28.12
CA VAL A 3 1.24 -21.38 27.44
C VAL A 3 2.52 -20.83 26.81
N GLU A 4 3.67 -21.06 27.43
CA GLU A 4 4.98 -20.65 26.93
C GLU A 4 5.30 -21.35 25.60
N GLU A 5 5.15 -22.68 25.52
CA GLU A 5 5.36 -23.44 24.28
C GLU A 5 4.45 -22.93 23.15
N PHE A 6 3.19 -22.62 23.46
CA PHE A 6 2.25 -22.05 22.49
C PHE A 6 2.68 -20.67 21.99
N VAL A 7 3.11 -19.77 22.90
CA VAL A 7 3.57 -18.42 22.54
C VAL A 7 4.82 -18.49 21.67
N TYR A 8 5.79 -19.34 22.01
CA TYR A 8 6.99 -19.52 21.19
C TYR A 8 6.64 -20.04 19.79
N LYS A 9 5.77 -21.05 19.70
CA LYS A 9 5.37 -21.59 18.40
C LYS A 9 4.58 -20.58 17.57
N THR A 10 3.70 -19.80 18.20
CA THR A 10 2.93 -18.76 17.51
C THR A 10 3.85 -17.65 16.99
N LEU A 11 4.85 -17.25 17.78
CA LEU A 11 5.83 -16.25 17.36
C LEU A 11 6.64 -16.72 16.14
N GLU A 12 7.09 -17.98 16.16
CA GLU A 12 7.81 -18.59 15.03
C GLU A 12 6.96 -18.55 13.75
N LEU A 13 5.71 -18.99 13.82
CA LEU A 13 4.80 -18.99 12.68
C LEU A 13 4.51 -17.58 12.16
N LEU A 14 4.34 -16.59 13.04
CA LEU A 14 4.13 -15.20 12.63
C LEU A 14 5.35 -14.59 11.92
N LEU A 15 6.56 -15.01 12.27
CA LEU A 15 7.77 -14.57 11.58
C LEU A 15 7.87 -15.20 10.19
N GLU A 16 7.50 -16.46 10.06
CA GLU A 16 7.45 -17.16 8.77
C GLU A 16 6.42 -16.53 7.83
N GLU A 17 5.20 -16.27 8.31
CA GLU A 17 4.14 -15.58 7.54
C GLU A 17 4.58 -14.18 7.10
N ARG A 18 5.23 -13.42 8.00
CA ARG A 18 5.76 -12.09 7.66
C ARG A 18 6.78 -12.17 6.53
N GLU A 19 7.72 -13.12 6.59
CA GLU A 19 8.76 -13.23 5.57
C GLU A 19 8.13 -13.64 4.23
N ALA A 20 7.18 -14.58 4.24
CA ALA A 20 6.42 -14.95 3.05
C ALA A 20 5.69 -13.74 2.42
N GLU A 21 5.01 -12.92 3.22
CA GLU A 21 4.31 -11.71 2.75
C GLU A 21 5.29 -10.68 2.14
N ILE A 22 6.46 -10.48 2.76
CA ILE A 22 7.50 -9.57 2.25
C ILE A 22 8.04 -10.07 0.92
N GLN A 23 8.36 -11.36 0.81
CA GLN A 23 8.92 -11.95 -0.41
C GLN A 23 7.91 -11.90 -1.55
N GLU A 24 6.64 -12.24 -1.29
CA GLU A 24 5.58 -12.09 -2.29
C GLU A 24 5.47 -10.63 -2.75
N THR A 25 5.39 -9.67 -1.82
CA THR A 25 5.28 -8.25 -2.18
C THR A 25 6.45 -7.79 -3.05
N ARG A 26 7.69 -8.22 -2.74
CA ARG A 26 8.88 -7.90 -3.54
C ARG A 26 8.79 -8.49 -4.96
N LEU A 27 8.44 -9.76 -5.08
CA LEU A 27 8.30 -10.41 -6.38
C LEU A 27 7.27 -9.67 -7.25
N TRP A 28 6.13 -9.28 -6.68
CA TRP A 28 5.12 -8.53 -7.40
C TRP A 28 5.59 -7.13 -7.82
N GLN A 29 6.37 -6.44 -6.99
CA GLN A 29 6.94 -5.14 -7.32
C GLN A 29 7.99 -5.21 -8.43
N GLU A 30 8.79 -6.28 -8.47
CA GLU A 30 9.90 -6.44 -9.42
C GLU A 30 9.48 -7.05 -10.76
N SER A 31 8.52 -7.99 -10.74
CA SER A 31 8.15 -8.78 -11.93
C SER A 31 6.95 -8.25 -12.71
N VAL A 32 6.10 -7.42 -12.10
CA VAL A 32 4.83 -6.97 -12.70
C VAL A 32 4.86 -5.47 -12.99
N SER A 33 4.33 -5.08 -14.15
CA SER A 33 4.29 -3.66 -14.49
C SER A 33 3.32 -2.89 -13.58
N LEU A 34 3.63 -1.61 -13.31
CA LEU A 34 2.78 -0.76 -12.48
C LEU A 34 1.33 -0.65 -12.99
N LYS A 35 1.12 -0.73 -14.32
CA LYS A 35 -0.23 -0.71 -14.92
C LYS A 35 -1.03 -1.98 -14.61
N GLU A 36 -0.38 -3.14 -14.64
CA GLU A 36 -1.01 -4.41 -14.28
C GLU A 36 -1.35 -4.45 -12.79
N LEU A 37 -0.47 -3.95 -11.92
CA LEU A 37 -0.76 -3.79 -10.50
C LEU A 37 -1.97 -2.87 -10.25
N GLN A 38 -2.12 -1.81 -11.06
CA GLN A 38 -3.30 -0.95 -11.00
C GLN A 38 -4.57 -1.67 -11.49
N SER A 39 -4.49 -2.48 -12.54
CA SER A 39 -5.64 -3.26 -13.02
C SER A 39 -6.12 -4.30 -12.00
N LYS A 40 -5.19 -4.86 -11.20
CA LYS A 40 -5.48 -5.77 -10.09
C LYS A 40 -5.99 -5.03 -8.84
N GLY A 41 -6.00 -3.70 -8.84
CA GLY A 41 -6.53 -2.89 -7.74
C GLY A 41 -5.60 -2.77 -6.53
N VAL A 42 -4.33 -3.19 -6.64
CA VAL A 42 -3.35 -3.15 -5.54
C VAL A 42 -2.42 -1.93 -5.61
N CYS A 43 -2.43 -1.20 -6.73
CA CYS A 43 -1.66 0.03 -6.94
C CYS A 43 -2.53 1.14 -7.51
N LEU A 44 -2.25 2.39 -7.15
CA LEU A 44 -2.90 3.57 -7.72
C LEU A 44 -1.81 4.49 -8.28
N LEU A 45 -1.94 4.83 -9.57
CA LEU A 45 -0.94 5.64 -10.28
C LEU A 45 -1.48 7.04 -10.59
N LYS A 46 -0.56 7.99 -10.78
CA LYS A 46 -0.83 9.35 -11.27
C LYS A 46 -1.84 10.11 -10.40
N LEU A 47 -1.79 9.90 -9.09
CA LEU A 47 -2.53 10.68 -8.13
C LEU A 47 -1.88 12.05 -7.94
N GLN A 48 -2.69 13.05 -7.63
CA GLN A 48 -2.24 14.38 -7.21
C GLN A 48 -2.62 14.62 -5.75
N VAL A 49 -1.89 15.52 -5.08
CA VAL A 49 -2.25 15.96 -3.73
C VAL A 49 -3.41 16.93 -3.84
N GLY A 50 -4.58 16.54 -3.30
CA GLY A 50 -5.74 17.41 -3.20
C GLY A 50 -5.64 18.32 -1.97
N SER A 51 -5.21 17.77 -0.83
CA SER A 51 -4.96 18.56 0.39
C SER A 51 -3.95 17.88 1.29
N GLN A 52 -3.30 18.68 2.14
CA GLN A 52 -2.41 18.22 3.19
C GLN A 52 -2.76 18.94 4.49
N SER A 53 -2.84 18.19 5.59
CA SER A 53 -3.13 18.73 6.91
C SER A 53 -2.37 17.97 7.99
N THR A 54 -2.34 18.54 9.20
CA THR A 54 -1.79 17.87 10.38
C THR A 54 -2.92 17.12 11.08
N GLY A 55 -2.78 15.79 11.15
CA GLY A 55 -3.68 14.90 11.87
C GLY A 55 -3.22 14.61 13.30
N LEU A 56 -3.82 13.57 13.87
CA LEU A 56 -3.55 13.13 15.25
C LEU A 56 -2.07 12.79 15.45
N TYR A 57 -1.55 13.10 16.63
CA TYR A 57 -0.15 12.89 17.02
C TYR A 57 0.85 13.63 16.12
N GLY A 58 0.45 14.74 15.50
CA GLY A 58 1.32 15.52 14.61
C GLY A 58 1.62 14.82 13.27
N ARG A 59 0.90 13.75 12.94
CA ARG A 59 1.10 13.01 11.68
C ARG A 59 0.54 13.80 10.52
N THR A 60 1.26 13.84 9.40
CA THR A 60 0.75 14.45 8.17
C THR A 60 -0.34 13.57 7.56
N VAL A 61 -1.50 14.16 7.27
CA VAL A 61 -2.58 13.52 6.51
C VAL A 61 -2.60 14.15 5.12
N VAL A 62 -2.43 13.32 4.10
CA VAL A 62 -2.46 13.73 2.69
C VAL A 62 -3.65 13.08 2.02
N ILE A 63 -4.49 13.90 1.37
CA ILE A 63 -5.61 13.42 0.56
C ILE A 63 -5.13 13.39 -0.89
N PHE A 64 -5.17 12.20 -1.48
CA PHE A 64 -4.83 11.99 -2.88
C PHE A 64 -6.09 11.88 -3.74
N GLU A 65 -6.09 12.57 -4.87
CA GLU A 65 -7.19 12.55 -5.83
C GLU A 65 -6.69 12.20 -7.25
N PRO A 66 -7.57 11.68 -8.14
CA PRO A 66 -7.22 11.47 -9.54
C PRO A 66 -6.80 12.78 -10.22
N ARG A 67 -5.78 12.72 -11.10
CA ARG A 67 -5.40 13.89 -11.89
C ARG A 67 -6.50 14.24 -12.88
N LYS A 68 -7.05 15.47 -12.77
CA LYS A 68 -8.24 15.96 -13.50
C LYS A 68 -8.20 15.78 -15.04
N HIS A 69 -7.01 15.69 -15.63
CA HIS A 69 -6.84 15.55 -17.09
C HIS A 69 -7.09 14.14 -17.64
N TYR A 70 -7.33 13.13 -16.80
CA TYR A 70 -7.54 11.75 -17.26
C TYR A 70 -9.03 11.35 -17.39
N GLY A 71 -9.97 12.29 -17.24
CA GLY A 71 -11.40 12.06 -17.52
C GLY A 71 -12.14 11.16 -16.52
N VAL A 72 -11.45 10.65 -15.49
CA VAL A 72 -12.06 9.83 -14.44
C VAL A 72 -12.06 10.64 -13.15
N ALA A 73 -13.26 11.02 -12.69
CA ALA A 73 -13.45 11.73 -11.42
C ALA A 73 -13.28 10.81 -10.19
N ALA A 74 -13.29 9.50 -10.40
CA ALA A 74 -13.19 8.47 -9.36
C ALA A 74 -11.88 7.67 -9.44
N LEU A 75 -11.46 7.08 -8.32
CA LEU A 75 -10.36 6.12 -8.32
C LEU A 75 -10.77 4.84 -9.05
N PRO A 76 -9.86 4.15 -9.75
CA PRO A 76 -10.13 2.82 -10.30
C PRO A 76 -10.49 1.85 -9.17
N SER A 77 -11.22 0.78 -9.50
CA SER A 77 -11.54 -0.30 -8.56
C SER A 77 -10.27 -0.81 -7.87
N ASN A 78 -10.28 -0.81 -6.54
CA ASN A 78 -9.09 -1.07 -5.75
C ASN A 78 -9.45 -1.72 -4.41
N SER A 79 -8.47 -2.38 -3.79
CA SER A 79 -8.62 -3.08 -2.49
C SER A 79 -8.03 -2.28 -1.32
N PHE A 80 -8.03 -0.94 -1.42
CA PHE A 80 -7.50 -0.08 -0.36
C PHE A 80 -8.54 0.08 0.75
N SER A 81 -8.24 -0.51 1.90
CA SER A 81 -9.04 -0.39 3.11
C SER A 81 -8.36 0.49 4.16
N PRO A 82 -9.12 1.13 5.06
CA PRO A 82 -8.56 1.84 6.21
C PRO A 82 -7.64 0.93 7.03
N GLY A 83 -6.50 1.45 7.47
CA GLY A 83 -5.52 0.69 8.25
C GLY A 83 -4.51 -0.11 7.41
N ASN A 84 -4.72 -0.24 6.09
CA ASN A 84 -3.73 -0.87 5.22
C ASN A 84 -2.50 0.02 5.06
N SER A 85 -1.32 -0.54 5.34
CA SER A 85 -0.03 0.09 5.02
C SER A 85 0.14 0.20 3.51
N LYS A 86 0.53 1.39 3.03
CA LYS A 86 0.79 1.66 1.60
C LYS A 86 2.11 2.40 1.44
N GLN A 87 2.86 2.04 0.41
CA GLN A 87 4.07 2.75 0.04
C GLN A 87 3.74 3.90 -0.92
N MET A 88 4.25 5.09 -0.63
CA MET A 88 4.13 6.25 -1.51
C MET A 88 5.43 6.44 -2.29
N LEU A 89 5.33 6.46 -3.63
CA LEU A 89 6.46 6.71 -4.53
C LEU A 89 6.22 8.02 -5.28
N HIS A 90 7.24 8.87 -5.32
CA HIS A 90 7.18 10.12 -6.07
C HIS A 90 7.62 9.89 -7.52
N ASN A 91 6.74 10.20 -8.48
CA ASN A 91 7.07 10.12 -9.89
C ASN A 91 7.81 11.40 -10.33
N LYS A 92 9.13 11.31 -10.50
CA LYS A 92 9.98 12.43 -10.97
C LYS A 92 9.78 12.79 -12.45
N SER A 93 8.91 12.09 -13.18
CA SER A 93 8.75 12.24 -14.64
C SER A 93 7.78 13.36 -15.08
N CYS A 94 7.42 14.29 -14.18
CA CYS A 94 6.58 15.44 -14.51
C CYS A 94 7.38 16.73 -14.29
N THR A 95 8.28 17.02 -15.22
CA THR A 95 8.67 18.39 -15.61
C THR A 95 8.03 18.69 -16.95
#